data_AF-A0A4P6JNK9-F1
#
_entry.id   AF-A0A4P6JNK9-F1
#
_cell.length_a   1.000
_cell.length_b   1.000
_cell.length_c   1.000
_cell.angle_alpha   90.00
_cell.angle_beta   90.00
_cell.angle_gamma   90.00
#
_symmetry.space_group_name_H-M   'P 1'
#
loop_
_entity.id
_entity.type
_entity.pdbx_description
1 polymer ?
#
loop_
_entity_poly.entity_id
_entity_poly.type
_entity_poly.pdbx_seq_one_letter_code
_entity_poly.pdbx_strand_id
1 'polypeptide(L)'
;MVTAENVIYPEIPLDAGQAQGWKDIPLREDECLDPLIPLGPLAQEAAILMTSSLYFGEHSNSPYAEKRNKLEGSLLTLFARRSVVHRLLIAEQLLPAGHHLLVFDAYRPYQVQKSLHDCYKQKLREKYQDMDNETLESETQKYVSLPSMDPTRPSPHNTGGSVDVAIVKLDQAHEEELLHISSHLSDVHLNIAKHVGLEMRLSATMRRHAKMLDFGTAFDHGGEKSALAYYESKIAAGEILTDNDMLACTNRRLLFWVMTQAGFQPYFAEWWHFNAPESQMGAATAGLDYATFGAVSLDESNRAHENIRLKIRHEVLKLQRDGDLPVARTNGQAVERTELQVEILVALRETGDPELVEDWPAEIIAPPEE
;
A
#
# COMPACT_ATOMS: atom_id res chain seq x y z
N MET A 1 -10.71 -8.89 -30.00
CA MET A 1 -10.47 -8.89 -28.54
C MET A 1 -9.51 -10.04 -28.27
N VAL A 2 -8.26 -9.75 -27.93
CA VAL A 2 -7.33 -10.77 -27.46
C VAL A 2 -7.67 -10.95 -25.98
N THR A 3 -8.17 -12.11 -25.58
CA THR A 3 -8.42 -12.43 -24.17
C THR A 3 -7.06 -12.53 -23.47
N ALA A 4 -6.90 -11.84 -22.34
CA ALA A 4 -5.64 -11.67 -21.61
C ALA A 4 -5.12 -12.95 -20.89
N GLU A 5 -5.65 -14.12 -21.22
CA GLU A 5 -5.40 -15.36 -20.47
C GLU A 5 -4.09 -16.07 -20.84
N ASN A 6 -3.30 -15.57 -21.79
CA ASN A 6 -2.09 -16.24 -22.26
C ASN A 6 -0.88 -15.30 -22.46
N VAL A 7 -0.74 -14.25 -21.64
CA VAL A 7 0.51 -13.47 -21.64
C VAL A 7 1.55 -14.24 -20.84
N ILE A 8 2.54 -14.81 -21.54
CA ILE A 8 3.71 -15.42 -20.91
C ILE A 8 4.69 -14.30 -20.57
N TYR A 9 4.79 -13.96 -19.29
CA TYR A 9 5.80 -13.04 -18.81
C TYR A 9 7.17 -13.74 -18.75
N PRO A 10 8.26 -13.08 -19.20
CA PRO A 10 9.60 -13.65 -19.10
C PRO A 10 10.01 -13.95 -17.65
N GLU A 11 11.01 -14.83 -17.49
CA GLU A 11 11.55 -15.17 -16.17
C GLU A 11 12.18 -13.95 -15.50
N ILE A 12 12.05 -13.87 -14.17
CA ILE A 12 12.75 -12.85 -13.39
C ILE A 12 14.23 -13.23 -13.32
N PRO A 13 15.17 -12.32 -13.65
CA PRO A 13 16.60 -12.59 -13.47
C PRO A 13 16.91 -12.96 -12.01
N LEU A 14 17.76 -13.98 -11.80
CA LEU A 14 18.09 -14.47 -10.45
C LEU A 14 18.84 -13.44 -9.58
N ASP A 15 19.48 -12.47 -10.22
CA ASP A 15 20.19 -11.36 -9.62
C ASP A 15 19.35 -10.07 -9.53
N ALA A 16 18.06 -10.12 -9.92
CA ALA A 16 17.19 -8.96 -9.90
C ALA A 16 17.02 -8.37 -8.48
N GLY A 17 17.11 -7.04 -8.40
CA GLY A 17 16.84 -6.30 -7.16
C GLY A 17 17.95 -6.37 -6.11
N GLN A 18 19.14 -6.85 -6.47
CA GLN A 18 20.29 -6.78 -5.58
C GLN A 18 20.65 -5.32 -5.31
N ALA A 19 20.80 -4.99 -4.02
CA ALA A 19 21.08 -3.62 -3.56
C ALA A 19 22.10 -3.60 -2.41
N GLN A 20 23.04 -4.55 -2.37
CA GLN A 20 24.06 -4.56 -1.31
C GLN A 20 24.83 -3.25 -1.27
N GLY A 21 25.06 -2.71 -0.07
CA GLY A 21 25.76 -1.43 0.10
C GLY A 21 24.95 -0.20 -0.32
N TRP A 22 23.63 -0.31 -0.56
CA TRP A 22 22.82 0.82 -1.00
C TRP A 22 22.92 2.07 -0.11
N LYS A 23 23.14 1.89 1.21
CA LYS A 23 23.34 2.99 2.17
C LYS A 23 24.61 3.82 1.93
N ASP A 24 25.51 3.35 1.08
CA ASP A 24 26.75 4.03 0.72
C ASP A 24 26.61 4.84 -0.58
N ILE A 25 25.47 4.73 -1.28
CA ILE A 25 25.15 5.60 -2.42
C ILE A 25 25.02 7.05 -1.90
N PRO A 26 25.83 8.01 -2.40
CA PRO A 26 25.74 9.39 -1.98
C PRO A 26 24.36 10.01 -2.27
N LEU A 27 23.85 10.80 -1.33
CA LEU A 27 22.67 11.64 -1.56
C LEU A 27 23.08 13.02 -2.08
N ARG A 28 22.50 13.42 -3.20
CA ARG A 28 22.60 14.76 -3.80
C ARG A 28 21.18 15.26 -4.03
N GLU A 29 20.63 15.93 -3.04
CA GLU A 29 19.27 16.46 -3.16
C GLU A 29 19.20 17.42 -4.36
N ASP A 30 18.25 17.17 -5.26
CA ASP A 30 17.96 18.04 -6.39
C ASP A 30 17.28 19.32 -5.89
N GLU A 31 17.61 20.47 -6.48
CA GLU A 31 16.88 21.73 -6.26
C GLU A 31 15.44 21.64 -6.81
N CYS A 32 15.16 20.68 -7.70
CA CYS A 32 13.82 20.32 -8.14
C CYS A 32 13.10 19.50 -7.06
N LEU A 33 12.36 20.19 -6.18
CA LEU A 33 11.55 19.56 -5.13
C LEU A 33 10.45 18.67 -5.74
N ASP A 34 10.57 17.35 -5.59
CA ASP A 34 9.50 16.38 -5.88
C ASP A 34 8.63 16.19 -4.61
N PRO A 35 7.43 16.81 -4.53
CA PRO A 35 6.65 16.85 -3.30
C PRO A 35 5.95 15.52 -3.02
N LEU A 36 5.64 15.28 -1.75
CA LEU A 36 4.68 14.24 -1.39
C LEU A 36 3.28 14.63 -1.84
N ILE A 37 2.58 13.71 -2.49
CA ILE A 37 1.15 13.83 -2.83
C ILE A 37 0.38 12.61 -2.32
N PRO A 38 -0.91 12.74 -1.98
CA PRO A 38 -1.71 11.63 -1.47
C PRO A 38 -2.04 10.62 -2.58
N LEU A 39 -2.26 9.36 -2.17
CA LEU A 39 -2.74 8.26 -3.00
C LEU A 39 -4.10 7.78 -2.51
N GLY A 40 -4.93 7.28 -3.43
CA GLY A 40 -6.22 6.68 -3.13
C GLY A 40 -7.34 7.68 -2.91
N PRO A 41 -8.44 7.29 -2.22
CA PRO A 41 -9.69 8.03 -2.29
C PRO A 41 -9.54 9.50 -1.89
N LEU A 42 -10.19 10.42 -2.62
CA LEU A 42 -10.09 11.88 -2.48
C LEU A 42 -8.74 12.49 -2.92
N ALA A 43 -7.77 11.70 -3.39
CA ALA A 43 -6.54 12.23 -3.97
C ALA A 43 -6.80 12.80 -5.37
N GLN A 44 -6.39 14.05 -5.60
CA GLN A 44 -6.68 14.74 -6.86
C GLN A 44 -6.03 14.08 -8.10
N GLU A 45 -4.80 13.58 -7.95
CA GLU A 45 -4.02 13.02 -9.07
C GLU A 45 -4.11 11.48 -9.15
N ALA A 46 -4.51 10.81 -8.06
CA ALA A 46 -4.34 9.37 -7.91
C ALA A 46 -5.48 8.67 -7.17
N ALA A 47 -6.72 9.18 -7.30
CA ALA A 47 -7.92 8.58 -6.72
C ALA A 47 -8.15 7.13 -7.18
N ILE A 48 -7.70 6.78 -8.38
CA ILE A 48 -7.89 5.45 -8.97
C ILE A 48 -7.02 4.37 -8.30
N LEU A 49 -5.89 4.75 -7.69
CA LEU A 49 -4.98 3.78 -7.07
C LEU A 49 -5.59 3.25 -5.79
N MET A 50 -5.61 1.93 -5.63
CA MET A 50 -6.14 1.33 -4.42
C MET A 50 -5.10 1.37 -3.31
N THR A 51 -5.54 1.72 -2.12
CA THR A 51 -4.67 1.83 -0.95
C THR A 51 -5.23 1.03 0.21
N SER A 52 -4.34 0.41 0.97
CA SER A 52 -4.66 -0.23 2.25
C SER A 52 -3.75 0.34 3.33
N SER A 53 -4.29 1.15 4.24
CA SER A 53 -3.51 1.81 5.29
C SER A 53 -3.29 0.87 6.48
N LEU A 54 -2.48 -0.17 6.25
CA LEU A 54 -2.25 -1.28 7.18
C LEU A 54 -1.78 -0.81 8.56
N TYR A 55 -0.78 0.07 8.60
CA TYR A 55 -0.18 0.53 9.86
C TYR A 55 -1.10 1.44 10.69
N PHE A 56 -2.06 2.10 10.04
CA PHE A 56 -3.08 2.90 10.72
C PHE A 56 -4.15 2.02 11.37
N GLY A 57 -4.24 0.76 10.97
CA GLY A 57 -5.36 -0.10 11.32
C GLY A 57 -6.64 0.42 10.69
N GLU A 58 -6.59 0.79 9.40
CA GLU A 58 -7.81 1.10 8.64
C GLU A 58 -8.78 -0.10 8.61
N HIS A 59 -8.22 -1.30 8.77
CA HIS A 59 -8.91 -2.58 8.69
C HIS A 59 -8.77 -3.32 10.03
N SER A 60 -9.85 -4.00 10.45
CA SER A 60 -9.88 -4.79 11.67
C SER A 60 -9.01 -6.05 11.57
N ASN A 61 -8.74 -6.51 10.35
CA ASN A 61 -7.86 -7.62 10.03
C ASN A 61 -6.41 -7.21 9.73
N SER A 62 -6.01 -5.95 9.99
CA SER A 62 -4.61 -5.55 9.91
C SER A 62 -3.76 -6.31 10.95
N PRO A 63 -2.58 -6.83 10.58
CA PRO A 63 -1.74 -7.61 11.49
C PRO A 63 -1.07 -6.72 12.55
N TYR A 64 -1.13 -5.40 12.36
CA TYR A 64 -0.64 -4.39 13.29
C TYR A 64 -1.78 -3.76 14.13
N ALA A 65 -3.02 -4.22 13.97
CA ALA A 65 -4.18 -3.69 14.67
C ALA A 65 -4.51 -4.40 15.99
N GLU A 66 -3.79 -5.47 16.39
CA GLU A 66 -4.07 -6.17 17.64
C GLU A 66 -4.02 -5.20 18.84
N LYS A 67 -5.10 -5.21 19.64
CA LYS A 67 -5.41 -4.28 20.76
C LYS A 67 -5.67 -2.81 20.37
N ARG A 68 -5.87 -2.48 19.09
CA ARG A 68 -6.02 -1.10 18.57
C ARG A 68 -4.86 -0.18 18.96
N ASN A 69 -3.68 -0.73 19.27
CA ASN A 69 -2.46 0.03 19.40
C ASN A 69 -1.94 0.35 18.00
N LYS A 70 -2.57 1.35 17.37
CA LYS A 70 -2.10 1.93 16.13
C LYS A 70 -0.61 2.23 16.26
N LEU A 71 0.17 1.86 15.26
CA LEU A 71 1.58 2.24 15.22
C LEU A 71 1.67 3.76 15.33
N GLU A 72 2.49 4.23 16.25
CA GLU A 72 2.54 5.65 16.57
C GLU A 72 2.96 6.44 15.33
N GLY A 73 2.20 7.49 14.99
CA GLY A 73 2.43 8.30 13.80
C GLY A 73 1.93 7.68 12.48
N SER A 74 1.20 6.57 12.53
CA SER A 74 0.56 5.98 11.35
C SER A 74 -0.50 6.91 10.74
N LEU A 75 -0.64 6.84 9.42
CA LEU A 75 -1.48 7.72 8.61
C LEU A 75 -2.58 6.91 7.91
N LEU A 76 -3.80 7.45 7.86
CA LEU A 76 -4.89 6.87 7.06
C LEU A 76 -4.66 7.07 5.56
N THR A 77 -3.96 8.12 5.17
CA THR A 77 -3.64 8.42 3.78
C THR A 77 -2.21 7.97 3.48
N LEU A 78 -2.03 7.23 2.38
CA LEU A 78 -0.70 6.95 1.85
C LEU A 78 -0.22 8.19 1.08
N PHE A 79 1.04 8.52 1.25
CA PHE A 79 1.71 9.57 0.49
C PHE A 79 2.89 8.98 -0.26
N ALA A 80 3.24 9.52 -1.41
CA ALA A 80 4.50 9.22 -2.09
C ALA A 80 4.94 10.46 -2.86
N ARG A 81 6.20 10.48 -3.30
CA ARG A 81 6.65 11.57 -4.19
C ARG A 81 5.82 11.58 -5.47
N ARG A 82 5.58 12.76 -6.05
CA ARG A 82 4.73 12.91 -7.23
C ARG A 82 5.22 12.04 -8.39
N SER A 83 6.52 12.01 -8.64
CA SER A 83 7.07 11.15 -9.69
C SER A 83 6.87 9.65 -9.40
N VAL A 84 6.82 9.24 -8.13
CA VAL A 84 6.51 7.86 -7.71
C VAL A 84 5.06 7.53 -7.97
N VAL A 85 4.15 8.44 -7.62
CA VAL A 85 2.71 8.29 -7.93
C VAL A 85 2.48 8.21 -9.44
N HIS A 86 3.15 9.04 -10.23
CA HIS A 86 3.04 8.96 -11.69
C HIS A 86 3.52 7.62 -12.25
N ARG A 87 4.60 7.03 -11.70
CA ARG A 87 5.02 5.67 -12.05
C ARG A 87 3.99 4.62 -11.64
N LEU A 88 3.37 4.73 -10.46
CA LEU A 88 2.28 3.83 -10.06
C LEU A 88 1.09 3.92 -11.02
N LEU A 89 0.73 5.12 -11.49
CA LEU A 89 -0.33 5.29 -12.49
C LEU A 89 0.03 4.68 -13.85
N ILE A 90 1.31 4.73 -14.25
CA ILE A 90 1.79 4.01 -15.45
C ILE A 90 1.67 2.50 -15.23
N ALA A 91 2.11 1.99 -14.08
CA ALA A 91 2.01 0.57 -13.75
C ALA A 91 0.54 0.08 -13.74
N GLU A 92 -0.38 0.87 -13.18
CA GLU A 92 -1.82 0.62 -13.22
C GLU A 92 -2.34 0.48 -14.66
N GLN A 93 -1.89 1.34 -15.58
CA GLN A 93 -2.29 1.29 -16.99
C GLN A 93 -1.70 0.10 -17.77
N LEU A 94 -0.58 -0.46 -17.30
CA LEU A 94 0.07 -1.61 -17.92
C LEU A 94 -0.58 -2.94 -17.50
N LEU A 95 -1.40 -2.93 -16.45
CA LEU A 95 -2.06 -4.14 -15.96
C LEU A 95 -3.10 -4.68 -16.96
N PRO A 96 -3.29 -6.00 -17.03
CA PRO A 96 -4.38 -6.58 -17.82
C PRO A 96 -5.74 -6.15 -17.28
N ALA A 97 -6.76 -6.09 -18.14
CA ALA A 97 -8.13 -5.73 -17.73
C ALA A 97 -8.61 -6.54 -16.52
N GLY A 98 -9.29 -5.85 -15.59
CA GLY A 98 -9.75 -6.40 -14.32
C GLY A 98 -8.65 -6.63 -13.28
N HIS A 99 -7.40 -6.22 -13.54
CA HIS A 99 -6.32 -6.22 -12.55
C HIS A 99 -5.98 -4.79 -12.15
N HIS A 100 -5.71 -4.59 -10.87
CA HIS A 100 -5.37 -3.29 -10.30
C HIS A 100 -4.24 -3.41 -9.29
N LEU A 101 -3.48 -2.34 -9.13
CA LEU A 101 -2.50 -2.20 -8.06
C LEU A 101 -3.19 -1.91 -6.73
N LEU A 102 -2.82 -2.69 -5.72
CA LEU A 102 -3.07 -2.40 -4.32
C LEU A 102 -1.77 -1.94 -3.67
N VAL A 103 -1.75 -0.70 -3.18
CA VAL A 103 -0.61 -0.10 -2.47
C VAL A 103 -0.81 -0.26 -0.96
N PHE A 104 0.12 -0.96 -0.30
CA PHE A 104 0.10 -1.21 1.14
C PHE A 104 0.91 -0.17 1.92
N ASP A 105 2.05 0.25 1.37
CA ASP A 105 2.89 1.27 1.99
C ASP A 105 3.63 2.09 0.93
N ALA A 106 3.98 3.31 1.31
CA ALA A 106 4.79 4.21 0.50
C ALA A 106 5.64 5.12 1.39
N TYR A 107 5.26 6.39 1.56
CA TYR A 107 5.87 7.26 2.56
C TYR A 107 5.52 6.79 3.97
N ARG A 108 6.55 6.39 4.70
CA ARG A 108 6.44 5.99 6.10
C ARG A 108 7.09 7.07 6.98
N PRO A 109 6.39 7.69 7.93
CA PRO A 109 7.02 8.59 8.91
C PRO A 109 8.06 7.87 9.76
N TYR A 110 9.06 8.60 10.26
CA TYR A 110 10.07 8.06 11.18
C TYR A 110 9.45 7.34 12.39
N GLN A 111 8.40 7.94 12.97
CA GLN A 111 7.75 7.37 14.16
C GLN A 111 7.16 5.98 13.88
N VAL A 112 6.56 5.79 12.69
CA VAL A 112 6.04 4.47 12.26
C VAL A 112 7.17 3.49 12.05
N GLN A 113 8.26 3.91 11.39
CA GLN A 113 9.45 3.06 11.20
C GLN A 113 10.01 2.58 12.56
N LYS A 114 10.10 3.49 13.53
CA LYS A 114 10.56 3.19 14.89
C LYS A 114 9.60 2.23 15.60
N SER A 115 8.29 2.50 15.58
CA SER A 115 7.29 1.63 16.21
C SER A 115 7.26 0.23 15.60
N LEU A 116 7.41 0.10 14.28
CA LEU A 116 7.52 -1.19 13.61
C LEU A 116 8.77 -1.95 14.06
N HIS A 117 9.92 -1.29 14.05
CA HIS A 117 11.18 -1.88 14.49
C HIS A 117 11.10 -2.37 15.94
N ASP A 118 10.58 -1.53 16.84
CA ASP A 118 10.42 -1.88 18.25
C ASP A 118 9.46 -3.07 18.44
N CYS A 119 8.37 -3.13 17.67
CA CYS A 119 7.42 -4.24 17.71
C CYS A 119 8.05 -5.57 17.24
N TYR A 120 8.74 -5.57 16.10
CA TYR A 120 9.43 -6.76 15.57
C TYR A 120 10.54 -7.23 16.52
N LYS A 121 11.35 -6.30 17.04
CA LYS A 121 12.39 -6.61 18.02
C LYS A 121 11.82 -7.24 19.29
N GLN A 122 10.68 -6.74 19.77
CA GLN A 122 10.00 -7.31 20.92
C GLN A 122 9.49 -8.73 20.62
N LYS A 123 8.83 -8.95 19.48
CA LYS A 123 8.35 -10.30 19.07
C LYS A 123 9.51 -11.29 18.98
N LEU A 124 10.63 -10.90 18.38
CA LEU A 124 11.83 -11.75 18.29
C LEU A 124 12.44 -12.01 19.67
N ARG A 125 12.45 -11.02 20.57
CA ARG A 125 12.91 -11.21 21.96
C ARG A 125 12.01 -12.17 22.74
N GLU A 126 10.70 -12.14 22.52
CA GLU A 126 9.74 -13.07 23.13
C GLU A 126 9.95 -14.50 22.63
N LYS A 127 10.23 -14.67 21.33
CA LYS A 127 10.52 -15.96 20.68
C LYS A 127 11.90 -16.52 21.06
N TYR A 128 12.92 -15.67 21.16
CA TYR A 128 14.31 -16.03 21.43
C TYR A 128 14.83 -15.31 22.68
N GLN A 129 14.39 -15.78 23.85
CA GLN A 129 14.63 -15.11 25.14
C GLN A 129 16.12 -14.90 25.46
N ASP A 130 16.96 -15.89 25.12
CA ASP A 130 18.40 -15.90 25.44
C ASP A 130 19.29 -15.29 24.34
N MET A 131 18.72 -14.82 23.23
CA MET A 131 19.50 -14.23 22.14
C MET A 131 20.17 -12.94 22.60
N ASP A 132 21.46 -12.75 22.34
CA ASP A 132 22.13 -11.51 22.69
C ASP A 132 21.55 -10.32 21.88
N ASN A 133 21.77 -9.10 22.36
CA ASN A 133 21.18 -7.91 21.75
C ASN A 133 21.71 -7.60 20.35
N GLU A 134 22.96 -7.98 20.03
CA GLU A 134 23.57 -7.70 18.72
C GLU A 134 23.00 -8.64 17.67
N THR A 135 22.91 -9.93 17.98
CA THR A 135 22.23 -10.92 17.14
C THR A 135 20.75 -10.57 16.97
N LEU A 136 20.06 -10.17 18.05
CA LEU A 136 18.65 -9.76 17.94
C LEU A 136 18.45 -8.58 16.99
N GLU A 137 19.34 -7.58 17.03
CA GLU A 137 19.30 -6.44 16.13
C GLU A 137 19.55 -6.87 14.67
N SER A 138 20.52 -7.77 14.46
CA SER A 138 20.82 -8.32 13.14
C SER A 138 19.66 -9.15 12.57
N GLU A 139 18.98 -9.94 13.41
CA GLU A 139 17.80 -10.70 13.00
C GLU A 139 16.61 -9.78 12.73
N THR A 140 16.39 -8.75 13.57
CA THR A 140 15.31 -7.77 13.37
C THR A 140 15.46 -7.05 12.03
N GLN A 141 16.68 -6.69 11.65
CA GLN A 141 17.00 -6.03 10.38
C GLN A 141 16.69 -6.86 9.12
N LYS A 142 16.45 -8.17 9.26
CA LYS A 142 16.00 -9.01 8.14
C LYS A 142 14.52 -8.82 7.81
N TYR A 143 13.73 -8.28 8.75
CA TYR A 143 12.29 -8.07 8.59
C TYR A 143 11.96 -6.58 8.42
N VAL A 144 12.71 -5.70 9.11
CA VAL A 144 12.43 -4.26 9.09
C VAL A 144 13.71 -3.45 9.19
N SER A 145 13.86 -2.48 8.29
CA SER A 145 15.01 -1.56 8.30
C SER A 145 15.13 -0.81 9.64
N LEU A 146 16.36 -0.46 10.03
CA LEU A 146 16.58 0.40 11.18
C LEU A 146 15.92 1.77 10.98
N PRO A 147 15.24 2.33 11.99
CA PRO A 147 14.83 3.72 11.96
C PRO A 147 16.06 4.62 11.90
N SER A 148 16.09 5.55 10.96
CA SER A 148 17.21 6.46 10.75
C SER A 148 16.76 7.92 10.78
N MET A 149 17.48 8.73 11.56
CA MET A 149 17.42 10.19 11.53
C MET A 149 18.63 10.80 10.79
N ASP A 150 19.53 9.96 10.28
CA ASP A 150 20.70 10.41 9.52
C ASP A 150 20.21 10.90 8.14
N PRO A 151 20.36 12.19 7.81
CA PRO A 151 19.89 12.74 6.54
C PRO A 151 20.63 12.15 5.34
N THR A 152 21.81 11.57 5.53
CA THR A 152 22.59 10.92 4.46
C THR A 152 22.22 9.45 4.25
N ARG A 153 21.47 8.87 5.19
CA ARG A 153 21.10 7.45 5.21
C ARG A 153 19.67 7.24 5.73
N PRO A 154 18.65 7.89 5.16
CA PRO A 154 17.26 7.68 5.54
C PRO A 154 16.81 6.24 5.29
N SER A 155 15.81 5.77 6.04
CA SER A 155 15.13 4.51 5.70
C SER A 155 14.42 4.67 4.34
N PRO A 156 14.36 3.65 3.47
CA PRO A 156 13.87 3.81 2.09
C PRO A 156 12.49 4.47 2.01
N HIS A 157 11.51 3.97 2.76
CA HIS A 157 10.16 4.55 2.84
C HIS A 157 10.10 5.97 3.43
N ASN A 158 11.06 6.39 4.28
CA ASN A 158 11.07 7.76 4.82
C ASN A 158 11.35 8.82 3.73
N THR A 159 11.82 8.39 2.56
CA THR A 159 12.07 9.28 1.42
C THR A 159 10.83 9.52 0.57
N GLY A 160 9.76 8.73 0.75
CA GLY A 160 8.60 8.69 -0.16
C GLY A 160 8.93 8.11 -1.55
N GLY A 161 10.11 7.50 -1.69
CA GLY A 161 10.65 6.89 -2.90
C GLY A 161 10.42 5.38 -3.03
N SER A 162 9.93 4.72 -1.97
CA SER A 162 9.69 3.28 -1.94
C SER A 162 8.20 2.99 -1.85
N VAL A 163 7.77 1.87 -2.41
CA VAL A 163 6.38 1.42 -2.41
C VAL A 163 6.31 -0.09 -2.18
N ASP A 164 5.31 -0.51 -1.42
CA ASP A 164 4.94 -1.91 -1.24
C ASP A 164 3.59 -2.16 -1.91
N VAL A 165 3.56 -3.08 -2.87
CA VAL A 165 2.41 -3.29 -3.75
C VAL A 165 2.07 -4.76 -3.97
N ALA A 166 0.82 -5.02 -4.29
CA ALA A 166 0.37 -6.27 -4.89
C ALA A 166 -0.62 -5.99 -6.03
N ILE A 167 -1.01 -7.06 -6.73
CA ILE A 167 -2.05 -7.01 -7.74
C ILE A 167 -3.30 -7.67 -7.18
N VAL A 168 -4.43 -7.00 -7.32
CA VAL A 168 -5.76 -7.56 -7.08
C VAL A 168 -6.49 -7.74 -8.41
N LYS A 169 -7.41 -8.70 -8.44
CA LYS A 169 -8.27 -8.98 -9.59
C LYS A 169 -9.73 -8.84 -9.21
N LEU A 170 -10.50 -8.16 -10.06
CA LEU A 170 -11.95 -8.13 -10.02
C LEU A 170 -12.53 -8.98 -11.14
N ASP A 171 -13.74 -9.48 -10.89
CA ASP A 171 -14.54 -10.04 -11.97
C ASP A 171 -15.09 -8.93 -12.88
N GLN A 172 -15.55 -9.33 -14.06
CA GLN A 172 -16.01 -8.39 -15.08
C GLN A 172 -17.18 -7.50 -14.61
N ALA A 173 -18.11 -8.04 -13.82
CA ALA A 173 -19.29 -7.29 -13.41
C ALA A 173 -18.92 -6.13 -12.48
N HIS A 174 -18.01 -6.39 -11.53
CA HIS A 174 -17.54 -5.35 -10.61
C HIS A 174 -16.51 -4.41 -11.27
N GLU A 175 -15.76 -4.85 -12.27
CA GLU A 175 -14.94 -3.98 -13.12
C GLU A 175 -15.81 -2.93 -13.85
N GLU A 176 -16.91 -3.38 -14.46
CA GLU A 176 -17.86 -2.49 -15.13
C GLU A 176 -18.49 -1.48 -14.14
N GLU A 177 -18.74 -1.91 -12.90
CA GLU A 177 -19.20 -1.03 -11.82
C GLU A 177 -18.14 0.01 -11.43
N LEU A 178 -16.87 -0.37 -11.27
CA LEU A 178 -15.78 0.57 -10.96
C LEU A 178 -15.62 1.64 -12.03
N LEU A 179 -15.67 1.24 -13.31
CA LEU A 179 -15.60 2.16 -14.44
C LEU A 179 -16.80 3.13 -14.45
N HIS A 180 -18.00 2.62 -14.13
CA HIS A 180 -19.19 3.45 -14.00
C HIS A 180 -19.05 4.48 -12.87
N ILE A 181 -18.61 4.07 -11.68
CA ILE A 181 -18.39 4.99 -10.54
C ILE A 181 -17.32 6.03 -10.88
N SER A 182 -16.18 5.59 -11.42
CA SER A 182 -15.07 6.47 -11.80
C SER A 182 -15.48 7.52 -12.84
N SER A 183 -16.34 7.15 -13.79
CA SER A 183 -16.87 8.11 -14.77
C SER A 183 -17.67 9.25 -14.11
N HIS A 184 -18.41 8.97 -13.03
CA HIS A 184 -19.15 9.98 -12.28
C HIS A 184 -18.24 10.84 -11.39
N LEU A 185 -17.19 10.25 -10.82
CA LEU A 185 -16.19 10.99 -10.04
C LEU A 185 -15.43 12.04 -10.88
N SER A 186 -15.41 11.89 -12.20
CA SER A 186 -14.82 12.87 -13.11
C SER A 186 -15.67 14.14 -13.31
N ASP A 187 -16.90 14.19 -12.81
CA ASP A 187 -17.76 15.37 -12.90
C ASP A 187 -17.27 16.49 -11.97
N VAL A 188 -16.82 17.60 -12.56
CA VAL A 188 -16.32 18.78 -11.83
C VAL A 188 -17.41 19.53 -11.05
N HIS A 189 -18.69 19.26 -11.31
CA HIS A 189 -19.83 19.86 -10.62
C HIS A 189 -20.37 18.97 -9.49
N LEU A 190 -19.74 17.82 -9.25
CA LEU A 190 -20.14 16.91 -8.19
C LEU A 190 -19.97 17.58 -6.82
N ASN A 191 -21.05 17.63 -6.04
CA ASN A 191 -20.97 18.15 -4.68
C ASN A 191 -20.16 17.20 -3.78
N ILE A 192 -19.66 17.74 -2.67
CA ILE A 192 -18.77 17.00 -1.76
C ILE A 192 -19.43 15.73 -1.20
N ALA A 193 -20.73 15.76 -0.90
CA ALA A 193 -21.45 14.62 -0.34
C ALA A 193 -21.52 13.45 -1.33
N LYS A 194 -21.86 13.73 -2.59
CA LYS A 194 -21.90 12.75 -3.68
C LYS A 194 -20.51 12.23 -4.01
N HIS A 195 -19.51 13.10 -4.03
CA HIS A 195 -18.12 12.71 -4.24
C HIS A 195 -17.66 11.72 -3.16
N VAL A 196 -17.91 12.02 -1.88
CA VAL A 196 -17.62 11.11 -0.78
C VAL A 196 -18.41 9.80 -0.93
N GLY A 197 -19.70 9.85 -1.25
CA GLY A 197 -20.52 8.65 -1.43
C GLY A 197 -19.97 7.71 -2.51
N LEU A 198 -19.62 8.26 -3.68
CA LEU A 198 -19.06 7.49 -4.79
C LEU A 198 -17.68 6.91 -4.46
N GLU A 199 -16.80 7.67 -3.80
CA GLU A 199 -15.50 7.18 -3.34
C GLU A 199 -15.63 6.04 -2.32
N MET A 200 -16.58 6.15 -1.39
CA MET A 200 -16.86 5.07 -0.44
C MET A 200 -17.43 3.83 -1.14
N ARG A 201 -18.29 4.00 -2.15
CA ARG A 201 -18.79 2.88 -2.97
C ARG A 201 -17.66 2.21 -3.74
N LEU A 202 -16.81 2.98 -4.43
CA LEU A 202 -15.64 2.47 -5.15
C LEU A 202 -14.78 1.62 -4.20
N SER A 203 -14.44 2.20 -3.04
CA SER A 203 -13.64 1.52 -2.02
C SER A 203 -14.32 0.25 -1.46
N ALA A 204 -15.64 0.27 -1.29
CA ALA A 204 -16.41 -0.88 -0.79
C ALA A 204 -16.53 -2.00 -1.83
N THR A 205 -16.82 -1.69 -3.10
CA THR A 205 -16.83 -2.65 -4.21
C THR A 205 -15.49 -3.36 -4.29
N MET A 206 -14.40 -2.59 -4.24
CA MET A 206 -13.04 -3.11 -4.18
C MET A 206 -12.82 -4.10 -3.04
N ARG A 207 -13.14 -3.70 -1.81
CA ARG A 207 -12.88 -4.52 -0.62
C ARG A 207 -13.71 -5.79 -0.54
N ARG A 208 -14.90 -5.83 -1.15
CA ARG A 208 -15.73 -7.04 -1.15
C ARG A 208 -15.36 -8.03 -2.24
N HIS A 209 -14.97 -7.51 -3.40
CA HIS A 209 -14.98 -8.31 -4.62
C HIS A 209 -13.59 -8.52 -5.22
N ALA A 210 -12.62 -7.65 -4.89
CA ALA A 210 -11.27 -7.83 -5.36
C ALA A 210 -10.56 -8.94 -4.59
N LYS A 211 -9.83 -9.76 -5.33
CA LYS A 211 -9.02 -10.84 -4.78
C LYS A 211 -7.57 -10.58 -5.09
N MET A 212 -6.71 -10.57 -4.09
CA MET A 212 -5.26 -10.50 -4.32
C MET A 212 -4.83 -11.74 -5.10
N LEU A 213 -3.96 -11.54 -6.09
CA LEU A 213 -3.33 -12.66 -6.77
C LEU A 213 -2.48 -13.47 -5.77
N ASP A 214 -2.38 -14.77 -5.98
CA ASP A 214 -1.50 -15.60 -5.17
C ASP A 214 -0.03 -15.32 -5.54
N PHE A 215 0.76 -14.81 -4.61
CA PHE A 215 2.21 -14.63 -4.76
C PHE A 215 3.01 -15.69 -3.98
N GLY A 216 2.31 -16.67 -3.40
CA GLY A 216 2.79 -17.84 -2.68
C GLY A 216 3.38 -17.58 -1.29
N THR A 217 3.52 -16.32 -0.92
CA THR A 217 3.53 -15.84 0.46
C THR A 217 2.58 -14.66 0.54
N ALA A 218 2.06 -14.39 1.73
CA ALA A 218 1.31 -13.17 1.96
C ALA A 218 2.24 -11.96 2.12
N PHE A 219 1.66 -10.76 2.06
CA PHE A 219 2.39 -9.51 2.32
C PHE A 219 3.06 -9.52 3.70
N ASP A 220 4.26 -8.92 3.79
CA ASP A 220 5.09 -8.85 5.01
C ASP A 220 5.53 -10.21 5.57
N HIS A 221 5.41 -11.30 4.80
CA HIS A 221 5.93 -12.61 5.22
C HIS A 221 7.45 -12.56 5.35
N GLY A 222 7.96 -12.82 6.56
CA GLY A 222 9.39 -12.91 6.79
C GLY A 222 9.96 -14.27 6.41
N GLY A 223 10.94 -14.31 5.50
CA GLY A 223 11.66 -15.54 5.16
C GLY A 223 12.09 -15.61 3.70
N GLU A 224 12.88 -16.64 3.37
CA GLU A 224 13.47 -16.81 2.04
C GLU A 224 12.42 -16.94 0.91
N LYS A 225 11.21 -17.42 1.24
CA LYS A 225 10.12 -17.58 0.27
C LYS A 225 9.60 -16.23 -0.25
N SER A 226 9.84 -15.13 0.47
CA SER A 226 9.49 -13.78 0.02
C SER A 226 10.45 -13.22 -1.03
N ALA A 227 11.64 -13.82 -1.20
CA ALA A 227 12.61 -13.38 -2.19
C ALA A 227 11.99 -13.36 -3.59
N LEU A 228 12.20 -12.25 -4.31
CA LEU A 228 11.55 -11.96 -5.59
C LEU A 228 11.66 -13.12 -6.59
N ALA A 229 12.88 -13.64 -6.78
CA ALA A 229 13.19 -14.73 -7.71
C ALA A 229 13.17 -16.13 -7.05
N TYR A 230 12.46 -16.31 -5.92
CA TYR A 230 12.43 -17.59 -5.18
C TYR A 230 11.99 -18.79 -6.04
N TYR A 231 10.93 -18.64 -6.84
CA TYR A 231 10.46 -19.74 -7.70
C TYR A 231 11.37 -19.96 -8.91
N GLU A 232 11.99 -18.90 -9.43
CA GLU A 232 12.95 -18.99 -10.52
C GLU A 232 14.20 -19.76 -10.09
N SER A 233 14.67 -19.54 -8.86
CA SER A 233 15.83 -20.27 -8.33
C SER A 233 15.55 -21.77 -8.19
N LYS A 234 14.33 -22.15 -7.79
CA LYS A 234 13.88 -23.55 -7.78
C LYS A 234 13.84 -24.17 -9.17
N ILE A 235 13.27 -23.46 -10.15
CA ILE A 235 13.24 -23.91 -11.54
C ILE A 235 14.68 -24.10 -12.06
N ALA A 236 15.56 -23.14 -11.81
CA ALA A 236 16.97 -23.20 -12.20
C ALA A 236 17.73 -24.36 -11.52
N ALA A 237 17.33 -24.74 -10.30
CA ALA A 237 17.85 -25.91 -9.59
C ALA A 237 17.30 -27.25 -10.10
N GLY A 238 16.36 -27.22 -11.07
CA GLY A 238 15.71 -28.42 -11.61
C GLY A 238 14.57 -28.96 -10.76
N GLU A 239 14.06 -28.19 -9.80
CA GLU A 239 12.87 -28.56 -9.04
C GLU A 239 11.61 -28.43 -9.91
N ILE A 240 10.68 -29.37 -9.74
CA ILE A 240 9.35 -29.29 -10.35
C ILE A 240 8.44 -28.57 -9.38
N LEU A 241 7.95 -27.40 -9.77
CA LEU A 241 7.00 -26.63 -8.97
C LEU A 241 5.62 -27.29 -8.97
N THR A 242 4.90 -27.12 -7.87
CA THR A 242 3.46 -27.44 -7.82
C THR A 242 2.67 -26.45 -8.68
N ASP A 243 1.42 -26.78 -9.04
CA ASP A 243 0.57 -25.86 -9.81
C ASP A 243 0.37 -24.51 -9.09
N ASN A 244 0.25 -24.53 -7.75
CA ASN A 244 0.12 -23.32 -6.94
C ASN A 244 1.41 -22.49 -6.94
N ASP A 245 2.57 -23.12 -6.76
CA ASP A 245 3.86 -22.41 -6.82
C ASP A 245 4.12 -21.85 -8.22
N MET A 246 3.65 -22.53 -9.26
CA MET A 246 3.77 -22.05 -10.64
C MET A 246 2.84 -20.86 -10.92
N LEU A 247 1.63 -20.87 -10.37
CA LEU A 247 0.73 -19.71 -10.38
C LEU A 247 1.37 -18.52 -9.66
N ALA A 248 1.94 -18.74 -8.47
CA ALA A 248 2.64 -17.72 -7.70
C ALA A 248 3.83 -17.12 -8.44
N CYS A 249 4.64 -17.98 -9.08
CA CYS A 249 5.74 -17.55 -9.94
C CYS A 249 5.25 -16.67 -11.11
N THR A 250 4.18 -17.09 -11.78
CA THR A 250 3.60 -16.32 -12.91
C THR A 250 3.08 -14.96 -12.47
N ASN A 251 2.42 -14.89 -11.31
CA ASN A 251 1.92 -13.63 -10.75
C ASN A 251 3.07 -12.70 -10.32
N ARG A 252 4.16 -13.23 -9.74
CA ARG A 252 5.38 -12.46 -9.45
C ARG A 252 6.03 -11.91 -10.73
N ARG A 253 6.08 -12.70 -11.80
CA ARG A 253 6.57 -12.22 -13.11
C ARG A 253 5.73 -11.06 -13.63
N LEU A 254 4.39 -11.17 -13.60
CA LEU A 254 3.49 -10.08 -13.98
C LEU A 254 3.79 -8.79 -13.19
N LEU A 255 3.82 -8.88 -11.85
CA LEU A 255 4.10 -7.72 -11.00
C LEU A 255 5.48 -7.12 -11.29
N PHE A 256 6.51 -7.96 -11.37
CA PHE A 256 7.88 -7.54 -11.69
C PHE A 256 7.95 -6.75 -12.99
N TRP A 257 7.39 -7.29 -14.08
CA TRP A 257 7.47 -6.65 -15.40
C TRP A 257 6.64 -5.37 -15.48
N VAL A 258 5.45 -5.34 -14.87
CA VAL A 258 4.63 -4.12 -14.82
C VAL A 258 5.36 -3.01 -14.06
N MET A 259 5.89 -3.30 -12.88
CA MET A 259 6.55 -2.30 -12.04
C MET A 259 7.87 -1.82 -12.68
N THR A 260 8.68 -2.74 -13.23
CA THR A 260 9.95 -2.36 -13.88
C THR A 260 9.73 -1.60 -15.19
N GLN A 261 8.72 -1.95 -15.99
CA GLN A 261 8.35 -1.17 -17.19
C GLN A 261 7.85 0.24 -16.84
N ALA A 262 7.19 0.40 -15.69
CA ALA A 262 6.84 1.71 -15.16
C ALA A 262 8.02 2.50 -14.58
N GLY A 263 9.23 1.92 -14.57
CA GLY A 263 10.47 2.58 -14.17
C GLY A 263 10.85 2.39 -12.69
N PHE A 264 10.23 1.45 -11.99
CA PHE A 264 10.65 1.06 -10.66
C PHE A 264 11.84 0.09 -10.68
N GLN A 265 12.59 0.09 -9.58
CA GLN A 265 13.66 -0.85 -9.28
C GLN A 265 13.17 -1.85 -8.24
N PRO A 266 13.26 -3.15 -8.49
CA PRO A 266 12.81 -4.19 -7.57
C PRO A 266 13.76 -4.33 -6.38
N TYR A 267 13.31 -4.99 -5.31
CA TYR A 267 14.17 -5.43 -4.21
C TYR A 267 14.21 -6.96 -4.12
N PHE A 268 15.40 -7.53 -3.97
CA PHE A 268 15.59 -8.97 -4.11
C PHE A 268 14.88 -9.80 -3.03
N ALA A 269 14.75 -9.28 -1.81
CA ALA A 269 14.29 -10.05 -0.65
C ALA A 269 12.76 -10.07 -0.49
N GLU A 270 12.06 -9.14 -1.14
CA GLU A 270 10.62 -8.91 -0.93
C GLU A 270 9.93 -8.71 -2.27
N TRP A 271 9.09 -9.67 -2.69
CA TRP A 271 8.42 -9.62 -4.00
C TRP A 271 7.49 -8.41 -4.19
N TRP A 272 7.03 -7.79 -3.11
CA TRP A 272 6.13 -6.64 -3.10
C TRP A 272 6.85 -5.29 -3.12
N HIS A 273 8.15 -5.24 -2.83
CA HIS A 273 8.87 -3.99 -2.55
C HIS A 273 9.58 -3.44 -3.79
N PHE A 274 9.30 -2.18 -4.10
CA PHE A 274 9.87 -1.47 -5.24
C PHE A 274 10.33 -0.07 -4.87
N ASN A 275 11.36 0.40 -5.55
CA ASN A 275 12.03 1.68 -5.31
C ASN A 275 12.05 2.53 -6.57
N ALA A 276 11.83 3.82 -6.41
CA ALA A 276 12.19 4.79 -7.42
C ALA A 276 13.72 4.81 -7.58
N PRO A 277 14.27 4.91 -8.80
CA PRO A 277 15.72 4.97 -9.02
C PRO A 277 16.37 6.18 -8.32
N GLU A 278 15.59 7.19 -7.96
CA GLU A 278 16.03 8.36 -7.21
C GLU A 278 16.27 8.09 -5.70
N SER A 279 15.77 6.99 -5.15
CA SER A 279 16.09 6.58 -3.76
C SER A 279 17.45 5.89 -3.70
N GLN A 280 18.13 5.85 -2.54
CA GLN A 280 19.45 5.19 -2.43
C GLN A 280 19.39 3.69 -2.81
N MET A 281 18.33 2.99 -2.40
CA MET A 281 18.12 1.59 -2.75
C MET A 281 17.84 1.42 -4.24
N GLY A 282 16.98 2.26 -4.83
CA GLY A 282 16.72 2.21 -6.27
C GLY A 282 17.95 2.60 -7.10
N ALA A 283 18.70 3.61 -6.69
CA ALA A 283 19.95 4.02 -7.33
C ALA A 283 20.97 2.88 -7.35
N ALA A 284 21.13 2.16 -6.23
CA ALA A 284 22.01 1.00 -6.15
C ALA A 284 21.59 -0.10 -7.15
N THR A 285 20.31 -0.44 -7.20
CA THR A 285 19.78 -1.45 -8.14
C THR A 285 19.88 -1.00 -9.60
N ALA A 286 19.69 0.29 -9.87
CA ALA A 286 19.82 0.87 -11.21
C ALA A 286 21.27 1.11 -11.66
N GLY A 287 22.26 0.94 -10.77
CA GLY A 287 23.66 1.23 -11.05
C GLY A 287 23.98 2.73 -11.19
N LEU A 288 23.25 3.59 -10.46
CA LEU A 288 23.46 5.04 -10.44
C LEU A 288 24.48 5.45 -9.37
N ASP A 289 25.28 6.47 -9.67
CA ASP A 289 26.34 6.97 -8.79
C ASP A 289 25.84 7.76 -7.57
N TYR A 290 24.58 8.21 -7.58
CA TYR A 290 23.98 8.99 -6.50
C TYR A 290 22.45 8.87 -6.52
N ALA A 291 21.85 9.13 -5.37
CA ALA A 291 20.41 9.26 -5.18
C ALA A 291 20.03 10.72 -4.93
N THR A 292 18.78 11.09 -5.22
CA THR A 292 18.26 12.46 -5.06
C THR A 292 17.12 12.55 -4.05
N PHE A 293 16.50 11.43 -3.67
CA PHE A 293 15.45 11.39 -2.67
C PHE A 293 16.03 11.22 -1.26
N GLY A 294 16.22 12.35 -0.58
CA GLY A 294 16.45 12.40 0.86
C GLY A 294 15.19 12.16 1.69
N ALA A 295 15.35 12.15 3.01
CA ALA A 295 14.23 12.09 3.96
C ALA A 295 13.26 13.26 3.70
N VAL A 296 11.96 13.00 3.80
CA VAL A 296 10.94 14.02 3.59
C VAL A 296 9.93 14.01 4.73
N SER A 297 9.28 15.15 4.94
CA SER A 297 8.19 15.31 5.90
C SER A 297 6.94 15.80 5.19
N LEU A 298 5.77 15.46 5.75
CA LEU A 298 4.51 16.04 5.28
C LEU A 298 4.56 17.57 5.35
N ASP A 299 4.05 18.23 4.32
CA ASP A 299 3.82 19.67 4.35
C ASP A 299 2.44 20.02 4.95
N GLU A 300 2.05 21.29 4.91
CA GLU A 300 0.74 21.75 5.39
C GLU A 300 -0.41 21.17 4.56
N SER A 301 -0.24 21.05 3.24
CA SER A 301 -1.26 20.50 2.34
C SER A 301 -1.49 19.02 2.60
N ASN A 302 -0.43 18.25 2.78
CA ASN A 302 -0.50 16.83 3.12
C ASN A 302 -1.21 16.62 4.47
N ARG A 303 -0.84 17.40 5.50
CA ARG A 303 -1.51 17.34 6.81
C ARG A 303 -2.98 17.73 6.71
N ALA A 304 -3.33 18.74 5.90
CA ALA A 304 -4.71 19.12 5.68
C ALA A 304 -5.51 17.98 5.02
N HIS A 305 -4.95 17.31 4.01
CA HIS A 305 -5.56 16.17 3.35
C HIS A 305 -5.80 15.01 4.32
N GLU A 306 -4.79 14.61 5.10
CA GLU A 306 -4.93 13.54 6.10
C GLU A 306 -6.03 13.87 7.13
N ASN A 307 -6.07 15.12 7.62
CA ASN A 307 -7.09 15.55 8.55
C ASN A 307 -8.51 15.53 7.95
N ILE A 308 -8.65 15.88 6.66
CA ILE A 308 -9.93 15.79 5.94
C ILE A 308 -10.37 14.33 5.83
N ARG A 309 -9.47 13.44 5.41
CA ARG A 309 -9.72 11.99 5.30
C ARG A 309 -10.15 11.39 6.64
N LEU A 310 -9.45 11.72 7.73
CA LEU A 310 -9.79 11.26 9.08
C LEU A 310 -11.18 11.74 9.53
N LYS A 311 -11.51 13.00 9.27
CA LYS A 311 -12.84 13.57 9.58
C LYS A 311 -13.94 12.86 8.79
N ILE A 312 -13.75 12.69 7.48
CA ILE A 312 -14.72 12.00 6.62
C ILE A 312 -14.92 10.56 7.10
N ARG A 313 -13.84 9.81 7.34
CA ARG A 313 -13.95 8.44 7.87
C ARG A 313 -14.70 8.40 9.20
N HIS A 314 -14.36 9.29 10.13
CA HIS A 314 -15.04 9.35 11.43
C HIS A 314 -16.54 9.61 11.28
N GLU A 315 -16.92 10.56 10.43
CA GLU A 315 -18.32 10.91 10.19
C GLU A 315 -19.07 9.79 9.48
N VAL A 316 -18.51 9.14 8.45
CA VAL A 316 -19.14 7.99 7.77
C VAL A 316 -19.39 6.85 8.75
N LEU A 317 -18.39 6.49 9.57
CA LEU A 317 -18.54 5.44 10.59
C LEU A 317 -19.57 5.82 11.66
N LYS A 318 -19.67 7.10 12.01
CA LYS A 318 -20.70 7.59 12.95
C LYS A 318 -22.09 7.48 12.35
N LEU A 319 -22.28 7.93 11.11
CA LEU A 319 -23.55 7.88 10.41
C LEU A 319 -24.06 6.46 10.25
N GLN A 320 -23.17 5.49 10.00
CA GLN A 320 -23.52 4.08 9.92
C GLN A 320 -23.96 3.49 11.26
N ARG A 321 -23.22 3.78 12.34
CA ARG A 321 -23.62 3.34 13.69
C ARG A 321 -24.98 3.90 14.13
N ASP A 322 -25.28 5.14 13.74
CA ASP A 322 -26.52 5.81 14.09
C ASP A 322 -27.71 5.42 13.17
N GLY A 323 -27.46 4.80 12.00
CA GLY A 323 -28.50 4.31 11.09
C GLY A 323 -29.48 5.39 10.61
N ASP A 324 -30.77 5.06 10.51
CA ASP A 324 -31.85 5.96 10.05
C ASP A 324 -32.33 6.92 11.13
N LEU A 325 -31.68 6.96 12.30
CA LEU A 325 -32.13 7.83 13.39
C LEU A 325 -32.09 9.29 12.94
N PRO A 326 -33.20 10.05 13.06
CA PRO A 326 -33.22 11.48 12.70
C PRO A 326 -32.26 12.32 13.56
N VAL A 327 -31.73 11.72 14.63
CA VAL A 327 -30.89 12.37 15.62
C VAL A 327 -29.64 11.51 15.86
N ALA A 328 -28.47 12.10 15.70
CA ALA A 328 -27.19 11.48 16.00
C ALA A 328 -27.02 11.33 17.51
N ARG A 329 -26.40 10.25 17.97
CA ARG A 329 -26.12 10.05 19.40
C ARG A 329 -24.68 10.42 19.70
N THR A 330 -24.48 11.52 20.42
CA THR A 330 -23.15 11.95 20.88
C THR A 330 -23.14 11.97 22.40
N ASN A 331 -22.31 11.12 23.04
CA ASN A 331 -22.24 10.98 24.50
C ASN A 331 -23.60 10.74 25.20
N GLY A 332 -24.49 9.97 24.55
CA GLY A 332 -25.82 9.66 25.08
C GLY A 332 -26.87 10.78 24.90
N GLN A 333 -26.51 11.91 24.30
CA GLN A 333 -27.43 12.99 23.95
C GLN A 333 -27.81 12.96 22.48
N ALA A 334 -29.07 13.29 22.22
CA ALA A 334 -29.67 13.39 20.90
C ALA A 334 -29.28 14.75 20.27
N VAL A 335 -28.45 14.73 19.23
CA VAL A 335 -28.03 15.92 18.45
C VAL A 335 -28.55 15.84 17.03
N GLU A 336 -29.23 16.89 16.54
CA GLU A 336 -29.71 16.94 15.15
C GLU A 336 -28.56 16.85 14.14
N ARG A 337 -28.80 16.17 13.03
CA ARG A 337 -27.84 16.06 11.93
C ARG A 337 -27.72 17.39 11.20
N THR A 338 -26.51 17.73 10.79
CA THR A 338 -26.27 18.83 9.84
C THR A 338 -26.77 18.47 8.45
N GLU A 339 -27.03 19.48 7.61
CA GLU A 339 -27.45 19.29 6.22
C GLU A 339 -26.45 18.42 5.43
N LEU A 340 -25.15 18.70 5.56
CA LEU A 340 -24.09 17.91 4.93
C LEU A 340 -24.09 16.43 5.37
N GLN A 341 -24.35 16.16 6.65
CA GLN A 341 -24.45 14.78 7.15
C GLN A 341 -25.65 14.03 6.54
N VAL A 342 -26.78 14.73 6.34
CA VAL A 342 -27.94 14.18 5.64
C VAL A 342 -27.60 13.90 4.18
N GLU A 343 -26.96 14.84 3.49
CA GLU A 343 -26.54 14.66 2.10
C GLU A 343 -25.56 13.49 1.91
N ILE A 344 -24.56 13.35 2.80
CA ILE A 344 -23.62 12.22 2.75
C ILE A 344 -24.35 10.89 2.95
N LEU A 345 -25.26 10.82 3.92
CA LEU A 345 -26.03 9.61 4.20
C LEU A 345 -26.97 9.25 3.04
N VAL A 346 -27.55 10.25 2.36
CA VAL A 346 -28.33 10.03 1.14
C VAL A 346 -27.42 9.53 0.02
N ALA A 347 -26.28 10.18 -0.21
CA ALA A 347 -25.33 9.79 -1.25
C ALA A 347 -24.85 8.34 -1.07
N LEU A 348 -24.51 7.93 0.16
CA LEU A 348 -24.12 6.55 0.50
C LEU A 348 -25.25 5.53 0.20
N ARG A 349 -26.51 5.93 0.30
CA ARG A 349 -27.65 5.05 -0.03
C ARG A 349 -27.93 5.01 -1.52
N GLU A 350 -27.85 6.15 -2.20
CA GLU A 350 -28.03 6.24 -3.66
C GLU A 350 -26.97 5.42 -4.40
N THR A 351 -25.80 5.24 -3.77
CA THR A 351 -24.76 4.33 -4.25
C THR A 351 -25.09 2.84 -4.07
N GLY A 352 -26.25 2.47 -3.51
CA GLY A 352 -26.72 1.08 -3.43
C GLY A 352 -26.12 0.27 -2.28
N ASP A 353 -25.19 0.83 -1.51
CA ASP A 353 -24.55 0.15 -0.38
C ASP A 353 -24.23 1.13 0.77
N PRO A 354 -25.00 1.08 1.88
CA PRO A 354 -24.84 2.04 2.97
C PRO A 354 -23.69 1.72 3.93
N GLU A 355 -23.04 0.55 3.82
CA GLU A 355 -22.06 0.07 4.80
C GLU A 355 -20.61 0.25 4.33
N LEU A 356 -19.79 0.85 5.19
CA LEU A 356 -18.37 1.03 4.95
C LEU A 356 -17.74 -0.32 5.26
N VAL A 357 -17.22 -0.97 4.22
CA VAL A 357 -16.43 -2.16 4.40
C VAL A 357 -15.07 -1.72 4.89
N GLU A 358 -14.81 -1.95 6.18
CA GLU A 358 -13.52 -1.68 6.77
C GLU A 358 -12.50 -2.74 6.40
N ASP A 359 -12.89 -3.99 6.15
CA ASP A 359 -11.96 -5.11 5.99
C ASP A 359 -11.74 -5.51 4.54
N TRP A 360 -10.49 -5.79 4.18
CA TRP A 360 -10.18 -6.58 2.98
C TRP A 360 -10.51 -8.06 3.23
N PRO A 361 -10.68 -8.89 2.19
CA PRO A 361 -10.76 -10.33 2.38
C PRO A 361 -9.51 -10.82 3.11
N ALA A 362 -9.66 -11.80 4.01
CA ALA A 362 -8.55 -12.31 4.84
C ALA A 362 -7.36 -12.84 4.01
N GLU A 363 -7.59 -13.13 2.73
CA GLU A 363 -6.59 -13.59 1.76
C GLU A 363 -5.56 -12.50 1.37
N ILE A 364 -5.87 -11.22 1.60
CA ILE A 364 -5.02 -10.08 1.20
C ILE A 364 -3.97 -9.72 2.26
N ILE A 365 -4.28 -9.98 3.53
CA ILE A 365 -3.46 -9.58 4.67
C ILE A 365 -3.16 -10.85 5.46
N ALA A 366 -1.90 -11.30 5.43
CA ALA A 366 -1.50 -12.39 6.32
C ALA A 366 -1.68 -11.96 7.78
N PRO A 367 -2.16 -12.85 8.66
CA PRO A 367 -1.73 -12.76 10.05
C PRO A 367 -0.19 -12.88 10.06
N PRO A 368 0.53 -12.16 10.95
CA PRO A 368 1.95 -12.45 11.12
C PRO A 368 2.06 -13.94 11.43
N GLU A 369 2.77 -14.71 10.61
CA GLU A 369 3.06 -16.09 10.95
C GLU A 369 3.76 -16.11 12.32
N GLU A 370 3.32 -17.02 13.20
CA GLU A 370 3.80 -17.18 14.59
C GLU A 370 5.31 -17.48 14.70
#